data_AF-A0A9J6GZV8-F1
#
_entry.id   AF-A0A9J6GZV8-F1
#
_cell.length_a   1.000
_cell.length_b   1.000
_cell.length_c   1.000
_cell.angle_alpha   90.00
_cell.angle_beta   90.00
_cell.angle_gamma   90.00
#
_symmetry.space_group_name_H-M   'P 1'
#
loop_
_entity.id
_entity.type
_entity.pdbx_description
1 polymer ?
#
loop_
_entity_poly.entity_id
_entity_poly.type
_entity_poly.pdbx_seq_one_letter_code
_entity_poly.pdbx_strand_id
1 'polypeptide(L)'
;MECYMIRSFSRYEILCRVFGCSFLQNMTEKTVHRANATWKRPYTFYSLAWILAITYFEGRTIAVRVQRSDVVREFTESLTALVHAALTVKVVVNFVTMVASSPRLLDFFRKCAEFEKSSGFRPPRLQDVRRSTYSAVVLRNLILFGVATCYCFVVVAFYAGNPAAHGKWTFASGIINLACWVGYLLYESLPYVVLASTGEVLVWYVRAQTEAFDECLKVVGGQSVTSLARLSPSAKVESVRLNVIEITRLKNCINEIWNPALAVASVLLLWTHSMTLYSLICTDAYALFVYQCCAYTAYSSLSFLHIVLISQGLRDEMVGTLITYAVILVQTSDNLSQRRHANGTISVP
;
A
#
# COMPACT_ATOMS: atom_id res chain seq x y z
N MET A 1 5.00 -6.96 -23.89
CA MET A 1 3.90 -6.27 -23.20
C MET A 1 4.49 -5.69 -21.93
N GLU A 2 4.31 -4.39 -21.69
CA GLU A 2 4.82 -3.69 -20.49
C GLU A 2 3.94 -4.05 -19.29
N CYS A 3 4.55 -4.46 -18.17
CA CYS A 3 3.81 -4.86 -16.97
C CYS A 3 3.22 -3.63 -16.26
N TYR A 4 1.90 -3.55 -16.19
CA TYR A 4 1.16 -2.43 -15.61
C TYR A 4 1.42 -2.29 -14.10
N MET A 5 1.50 -3.41 -13.37
CA MET A 5 1.86 -3.42 -11.94
C MET A 5 3.19 -2.71 -11.67
N ILE A 6 4.21 -3.02 -12.48
CA ILE A 6 5.56 -2.48 -12.29
C ILE A 6 5.62 -1.02 -12.71
N ARG A 7 4.91 -0.65 -13.79
CA ARG A 7 4.77 0.75 -14.18
C ARG A 7 4.18 1.60 -13.06
N SER A 8 3.11 1.11 -12.41
CA SER A 8 2.47 1.79 -11.27
C SER A 8 3.45 1.99 -10.10
N PHE A 9 4.26 0.97 -9.80
CA PHE A 9 5.21 1.00 -8.69
C PHE A 9 6.53 1.75 -8.99
N SER A 10 6.93 1.87 -10.26
CA SER A 10 8.26 2.33 -10.70
C SER A 10 8.69 3.69 -10.12
N ARG A 11 7.78 4.68 -10.10
CA ARG A 11 8.09 6.02 -9.58
C ARG A 11 8.40 5.98 -8.09
N TYR A 12 7.67 5.16 -7.35
CA TYR A 12 7.88 4.98 -5.93
C TYR A 12 9.16 4.17 -5.67
N GLU A 13 9.43 3.13 -6.45
CA GLU A 13 10.66 2.36 -6.36
C GLU A 13 11.90 3.25 -6.52
N ILE A 14 11.91 4.17 -7.49
CA ILE A 14 13.01 5.13 -7.68
C ILE A 14 13.21 5.97 -6.42
N LEU A 15 12.12 6.54 -5.87
CA LEU A 15 12.18 7.34 -4.65
C LEU A 15 12.72 6.52 -3.47
N CYS A 16 12.22 5.29 -3.32
CA CYS A 16 12.70 4.35 -2.31
C CYS A 16 14.18 3.99 -2.48
N ARG A 17 14.67 3.93 -3.72
CA ARG A 17 16.10 3.67 -3.96
C ARG A 17 16.96 4.88 -3.62
N VAL A 18 16.50 6.09 -3.92
CA VAL A 18 17.19 7.32 -3.54
C VAL A 18 17.34 7.41 -2.02
N PHE A 19 16.33 7.03 -1.23
CA PHE A 19 16.39 7.10 0.23
C PHE A 19 16.81 5.78 0.92
N GLY A 20 17.28 4.79 0.17
CA GLY A 20 17.83 3.57 0.76
C GLY A 20 16.80 2.56 1.27
N CYS A 21 15.50 2.70 0.97
CA CYS A 21 14.47 1.78 1.47
C CYS A 21 14.04 0.68 0.47
N SER A 22 14.47 0.69 -0.79
CA SER A 22 14.18 -0.43 -1.74
C SER A 22 15.42 -1.23 -2.12
N PHE A 23 15.33 -2.57 -2.06
CA PHE A 23 16.40 -3.52 -2.40
C PHE A 23 16.21 -4.22 -3.75
N LEU A 24 15.15 -3.86 -4.46
CA LEU A 24 14.89 -4.37 -5.80
C LEU A 24 15.80 -3.65 -6.80
N GLN A 25 16.39 -4.40 -7.72
CA GLN A 25 17.26 -3.84 -8.75
C GLN A 25 16.78 -4.23 -10.14
N ASN A 26 16.96 -3.32 -11.11
CA ASN A 26 16.60 -3.50 -12.51
C ASN A 26 15.11 -3.83 -12.70
N MET A 27 14.25 -3.28 -11.83
CA MET A 27 12.80 -3.29 -11.98
C MET A 27 12.39 -2.27 -13.05
N THR A 28 12.68 -2.58 -14.31
CA THR A 28 12.10 -1.83 -15.43
C THR A 28 11.00 -2.65 -16.07
N GLU A 29 10.05 -1.96 -16.70
CA GLU A 29 8.85 -2.53 -17.34
C GLU A 29 9.16 -3.67 -18.33
N LYS A 30 10.40 -3.73 -18.84
CA LYS A 30 10.87 -4.72 -19.83
C LYS A 30 11.81 -5.79 -19.25
N THR A 31 12.27 -5.66 -17.99
CA THR A 31 13.35 -6.49 -17.44
C THR A 31 13.02 -7.20 -16.13
N VAL A 32 11.75 -7.38 -15.80
CA VAL A 32 11.28 -8.04 -14.56
C VAL A 32 11.96 -9.39 -14.31
N HIS A 33 12.14 -10.19 -15.36
CA HIS A 33 12.80 -11.50 -15.27
C HIS A 33 14.30 -11.40 -14.99
N ARG A 34 14.93 -10.25 -15.27
CA ARG A 34 16.34 -9.95 -14.95
C ARG A 34 16.49 -9.13 -13.66
N ALA A 35 15.38 -8.71 -13.05
CA ALA A 35 15.40 -7.99 -11.78
C ALA A 35 15.84 -8.94 -10.67
N ASN A 36 16.65 -8.44 -9.74
CA ASN A 36 17.21 -9.21 -8.63
C ASN A 36 17.06 -8.44 -7.33
N ALA A 37 16.80 -9.17 -6.24
CA ALA A 37 16.91 -8.64 -4.89
C ALA A 37 18.36 -8.86 -4.44
N THR A 38 19.10 -7.77 -4.15
CA THR A 38 20.51 -7.89 -3.76
C THR A 38 20.82 -7.10 -2.49
N TRP A 39 21.10 -7.84 -1.43
CA TRP A 39 21.49 -7.35 -0.09
C TRP A 39 23.01 -7.39 0.15
N LYS A 40 23.82 -7.90 -0.78
CA LYS A 40 25.30 -7.95 -0.67
C LYS A 40 25.98 -6.91 -1.58
N ARG A 41 25.50 -5.67 -1.57
CA ARG A 41 26.05 -4.58 -2.39
C ARG A 41 26.36 -3.35 -1.54
N PRO A 42 27.21 -2.42 -2.03
CA PRO A 42 27.48 -1.12 -1.36
C PRO A 42 26.20 -0.37 -0.98
N TYR A 43 25.14 -0.57 -1.76
CA TYR A 43 23.82 -0.04 -1.49
C TYR A 43 23.24 -0.46 -0.13
N THR A 44 23.53 -1.65 0.38
CA THR A 44 23.06 -2.08 1.71
C THR A 44 23.71 -1.24 2.82
N PHE A 45 24.98 -0.89 2.67
CA PHE A 45 25.67 0.02 3.60
C PHE A 45 25.07 1.43 3.54
N TYR A 46 24.71 1.90 2.35
CA TYR A 46 23.99 3.15 2.15
C TYR A 46 22.62 3.15 2.85
N SER A 47 21.81 2.11 2.65
CA SER A 47 20.52 1.91 3.32
C SER A 47 20.65 1.86 4.83
N LEU A 48 21.67 1.17 5.34
CA LEU A 48 21.94 1.07 6.78
C LEU A 48 22.36 2.43 7.35
N ALA A 49 23.21 3.18 6.63
CA ALA A 49 23.62 4.52 7.03
C ALA A 49 22.42 5.48 7.13
N TRP A 50 21.45 5.37 6.22
CA TRP A 50 20.20 6.14 6.29
C TRP A 50 19.40 5.85 7.56
N ILE A 51 19.22 4.57 7.89
CA ILE A 51 18.51 4.20 9.12
C ILE A 51 19.26 4.63 10.37
N LEU A 52 20.57 4.41 10.41
CA LEU A 52 21.38 4.85 11.55
C LEU A 52 21.31 6.36 11.72
N ALA A 53 21.31 7.14 10.63
CA ALA A 53 21.12 8.58 10.69
C ALA A 53 19.73 8.94 11.25
N ILE A 54 18.66 8.33 10.72
CA ILE A 54 17.28 8.57 11.20
C ILE A 54 17.16 8.22 12.69
N THR A 55 17.60 7.03 13.10
CA THR A 55 17.57 6.58 14.49
C THR A 55 18.44 7.46 15.40
N TYR A 56 19.58 7.97 14.91
CA TYR A 56 20.41 8.91 15.66
C TYR A 56 19.69 10.25 15.89
N PHE A 57 19.03 10.81 14.86
CA PHE A 57 18.28 12.05 15.00
C PHE A 57 17.07 11.92 15.94
N GLU A 58 16.34 10.80 15.84
CA GLU A 58 15.24 10.48 16.76
C GLU A 58 15.76 10.27 18.20
N GLY A 59 16.84 9.49 18.36
CA GLY A 59 17.47 9.25 19.66
C GLY A 59 18.00 10.52 20.32
N ARG A 60 18.58 11.44 19.53
CA ARG A 60 18.98 12.76 20.01
C ARG A 60 17.78 13.60 20.45
N THR A 61 16.69 13.55 19.70
CA THR A 61 15.44 14.25 20.05
C THR A 61 14.86 13.73 21.37
N ILE A 62 14.90 12.41 21.58
CA ILE A 62 14.51 11.77 22.85
C ILE A 62 15.43 12.24 23.98
N ALA A 63 16.76 12.15 23.80
CA ALA A 63 17.73 12.50 24.84
C ALA A 63 17.63 13.96 25.30
N VAL A 64 17.47 14.90 24.37
CA VAL A 64 17.30 16.33 24.69
C VAL A 64 16.03 16.59 25.50
N ARG A 65 14.94 15.86 25.20
CA ARG A 65 13.67 15.99 25.94
C ARG A 65 13.80 15.39 27.35
N VAL A 66 14.39 14.20 27.48
CA VAL A 66 14.62 13.56 28.79
C VAL A 66 15.49 14.43 29.71
N GLN A 67 16.50 15.12 29.17
CA GLN A 67 17.41 15.98 29.96
C GLN A 67 16.80 17.31 30.44
N ARG A 68 15.67 17.76 29.87
CA ARG A 68 15.07 19.08 30.14
C ARG A 68 13.86 19.04 31.09
N SER A 69 13.65 17.90 31.73
CA SER A 69 12.39 17.58 32.38
C SER A 69 12.37 17.97 33.86
N ASP A 70 11.40 18.82 34.25
CA ASP A 70 11.00 19.13 35.64
C ASP A 70 9.72 18.34 36.03
N VAL A 71 9.53 18.02 37.31
CA VAL A 71 8.58 17.02 37.87
C VAL A 71 7.14 16.98 37.32
N VAL A 72 6.53 18.11 36.93
CA VAL A 72 5.16 18.14 36.33
C VAL A 72 5.19 18.07 34.80
N ARG A 73 6.29 18.53 34.17
CA ARG A 73 6.57 18.34 32.72
C ARG A 73 7.05 16.92 32.41
N GLU A 74 7.51 16.18 33.43
CA GLU A 74 8.01 14.80 33.31
C GLU A 74 7.05 13.84 32.62
N PHE A 75 5.74 13.88 32.94
CA PHE A 75 4.82 12.92 32.33
C PHE A 75 4.61 13.18 30.83
N THR A 76 4.32 14.42 30.44
CA THR A 76 4.12 14.78 29.02
C THR A 76 5.40 14.66 28.20
N GLU A 77 6.56 15.02 28.77
CA GLU A 77 7.85 14.87 28.10
C GLU A 77 8.23 13.38 27.94
N SER A 78 7.94 12.54 28.94
CA SER A 78 8.08 11.08 28.84
C SER A 78 7.16 10.49 27.79
N LEU A 79 5.91 10.94 27.74
CA LEU A 79 4.91 10.52 26.76
C LEU A 79 5.35 10.88 25.33
N THR A 80 5.95 12.07 25.16
CA THR A 80 6.55 12.48 23.90
C THR A 80 7.74 11.61 23.51
N ALA A 81 8.65 11.34 24.46
CA ALA A 81 9.81 10.50 24.23
C ALA A 81 9.40 9.09 23.80
N LEU A 82 8.36 8.53 24.44
CA LEU A 82 7.76 7.27 24.01
C LEU A 82 7.22 7.37 22.59
N VAL A 83 6.62 8.50 22.17
CA VAL A 83 6.06 8.63 20.81
C VAL A 83 7.18 8.52 19.80
N HIS A 84 8.27 9.27 19.98
CA HIS A 84 9.47 9.16 19.15
C HIS A 84 10.09 7.75 19.17
N ALA A 85 10.08 7.06 20.30
CA ALA A 85 10.55 5.69 20.40
C ALA A 85 9.68 4.72 19.56
N ALA A 86 8.36 4.81 19.69
CA ALA A 86 7.42 4.02 18.90
C ALA A 86 7.55 4.29 17.39
N LEU A 87 7.66 5.56 17.01
CA LEU A 87 7.96 6.00 15.66
C LEU A 87 9.23 5.36 15.10
N THR A 88 10.29 5.32 15.90
CA THR A 88 11.55 4.68 15.55
C THR A 88 11.38 3.16 15.37
N VAL A 89 10.67 2.51 16.30
CA VAL A 89 10.35 1.07 16.20
C VAL A 89 9.58 0.78 14.91
N LYS A 90 8.60 1.59 14.54
CA LYS A 90 7.85 1.45 13.28
C LYS A 90 8.76 1.47 12.06
N VAL A 91 9.65 2.47 11.98
CA VAL A 91 10.62 2.61 10.89
C VAL A 91 11.55 1.40 10.79
N VAL A 92 12.06 0.94 11.93
CA VAL A 92 12.92 -0.25 12.00
C VAL A 92 12.17 -1.51 11.53
N VAL A 93 10.93 -1.71 11.99
CA VAL A 93 10.09 -2.84 11.56
C VAL A 93 9.85 -2.78 10.05
N ASN A 94 9.43 -1.62 9.52
CA ASN A 94 9.19 -1.45 8.08
C ASN A 94 10.44 -1.77 7.26
N PHE A 95 11.61 -1.33 7.71
CA PHE A 95 12.87 -1.66 7.07
C PHE A 95 13.19 -3.14 7.10
N VAL A 96 13.12 -3.76 8.28
CA VAL A 96 13.41 -5.19 8.44
C VAL A 96 12.47 -6.01 7.58
N THR A 97 11.17 -5.66 7.54
CA THR A 97 10.18 -6.27 6.65
C THR A 97 10.59 -6.13 5.20
N MET A 98 11.00 -4.95 4.76
CA MET A 98 11.41 -4.73 3.36
C MET A 98 12.69 -5.48 2.99
N VAL A 99 13.68 -5.52 3.87
CA VAL A 99 14.92 -6.29 3.67
C VAL A 99 14.58 -7.77 3.53
N ALA A 100 13.89 -8.33 4.53
CA ALA A 100 13.59 -9.76 4.61
C ALA A 100 12.66 -10.23 3.49
N SER A 101 11.67 -9.41 3.12
CA SER A 101 10.64 -9.77 2.15
C SER A 101 10.98 -9.35 0.72
N SER A 102 12.10 -8.66 0.47
CA SER A 102 12.47 -8.22 -0.89
C SER A 102 12.44 -9.30 -1.97
N PRO A 103 12.82 -10.59 -1.75
CA PRO A 103 12.72 -11.62 -2.78
C PRO A 103 11.28 -12.06 -3.00
N ARG A 104 10.47 -12.12 -1.94
CA ARG A 104 9.05 -12.44 -2.04
C ARG A 104 8.31 -11.35 -2.79
N LEU A 105 8.68 -10.09 -2.55
CA LEU A 105 8.14 -8.94 -3.28
C LEU A 105 8.54 -8.98 -4.76
N LEU A 106 9.78 -9.38 -5.07
CA LEU A 106 10.22 -9.60 -6.45
C LEU A 106 9.44 -10.75 -7.13
N ASP A 107 9.25 -11.86 -6.42
CA ASP A 107 8.46 -13.00 -6.90
C ASP A 107 7.01 -12.61 -7.16
N PHE A 108 6.41 -11.81 -6.27
CA PHE A 108 5.09 -11.21 -6.48
C PHE A 108 5.02 -10.42 -7.80
N PHE A 109 5.98 -9.52 -8.06
CA PHE A 109 5.99 -8.76 -9.31
C PHE A 109 6.17 -9.64 -10.56
N ARG A 110 6.95 -10.72 -10.47
CA ARG A 110 7.10 -11.69 -11.56
C ARG A 110 5.78 -12.43 -11.83
N LYS A 111 5.10 -12.90 -10.78
CA LYS A 111 3.78 -13.53 -10.89
C LYS A 111 2.74 -12.58 -11.47
N CYS A 112 2.77 -11.29 -11.10
CA CYS A 112 1.91 -10.29 -11.74
C CYS A 112 2.20 -10.15 -13.24
N ALA A 113 3.47 -10.10 -13.65
CA ALA A 113 3.83 -10.00 -15.05
C ALA A 113 3.41 -11.24 -15.86
N GLU A 114 3.54 -12.43 -15.27
CA GLU A 114 3.05 -13.69 -15.86
C GLU A 114 1.52 -13.71 -15.97
N PHE A 115 0.81 -13.26 -14.93
CA PHE A 115 -0.64 -13.12 -14.92
C PHE A 115 -1.13 -12.14 -16.00
N GLU A 116 -0.53 -10.96 -16.11
CA GLU A 116 -0.91 -9.98 -17.14
C GLU A 116 -0.74 -10.56 -18.55
N LYS A 117 0.34 -11.33 -18.77
CA LYS A 117 0.60 -12.01 -20.04
C LYS A 117 -0.39 -13.13 -20.33
N SER A 118 -0.71 -13.97 -19.34
CA SER A 118 -1.58 -15.15 -19.52
C SER A 118 -3.06 -14.77 -19.62
N SER A 119 -3.51 -13.78 -18.86
CA SER A 119 -4.89 -13.29 -18.89
C SER A 119 -5.19 -12.36 -20.07
N GLY A 120 -4.15 -11.89 -20.77
CA GLY A 120 -4.30 -10.89 -21.83
C GLY A 120 -4.76 -9.52 -21.31
N PHE A 121 -4.42 -9.21 -20.05
CA PHE A 121 -4.83 -7.98 -19.37
C PHE A 121 -4.49 -6.75 -20.21
N ARG A 122 -5.47 -5.84 -20.35
CA ARG A 122 -5.28 -4.56 -21.03
C ARG A 122 -5.35 -3.45 -19.99
N PRO A 123 -4.34 -2.56 -19.92
CA PRO A 123 -4.37 -1.47 -18.98
C PRO A 123 -5.57 -0.55 -19.23
N PRO A 124 -6.17 0.01 -18.17
CA PRO A 124 -7.36 0.87 -18.27
C PRO A 124 -7.07 2.12 -19.11
N ARG A 125 -8.09 2.64 -19.80
CA ARG A 125 -7.96 3.90 -20.54
C ARG A 125 -7.75 5.04 -19.55
N LEU A 126 -7.02 6.07 -19.95
CA LEU A 126 -6.69 7.25 -19.13
C LEU A 126 -7.93 7.91 -18.47
N GLN A 127 -9.10 7.80 -19.09
CA GLN A 127 -10.37 8.33 -18.55
C GLN A 127 -10.88 7.52 -17.35
N ASP A 128 -10.72 6.20 -17.34
CA ASP A 128 -11.16 5.32 -16.24
C ASP A 128 -10.22 5.44 -15.03
N VAL A 129 -8.92 5.64 -15.30
CA VAL A 129 -7.92 6.00 -14.27
C VAL A 129 -8.29 7.31 -13.58
N ARG A 130 -8.84 8.28 -14.33
CA ARG A 130 -9.27 9.57 -13.78
C ARG A 130 -10.48 9.45 -12.86
N ARG A 131 -11.26 8.37 -12.91
CA ARG A 131 -12.42 8.10 -12.03
C ARG A 131 -12.03 7.38 -10.72
N SER A 132 -10.87 6.69 -10.72
CA SER A 132 -10.17 6.20 -9.51
C SER A 132 -9.48 7.33 -8.71
N THR A 133 -9.86 8.59 -8.95
CA THR A 133 -9.32 9.82 -8.35
C THR A 133 -9.41 9.84 -6.83
N TYR A 134 -10.25 9.01 -6.23
CA TYR A 134 -10.36 8.95 -4.77
C TYR A 134 -9.01 8.59 -4.13
N SER A 135 -8.28 7.62 -4.68
CA SER A 135 -6.94 7.28 -4.19
C SER A 135 -5.92 8.39 -4.47
N ALA A 136 -5.95 8.99 -5.67
CA ALA A 136 -5.02 10.08 -6.01
C ALA A 136 -5.26 11.34 -5.17
N VAL A 137 -6.51 11.65 -4.81
CA VAL A 137 -6.88 12.77 -3.94
C VAL A 137 -6.52 12.48 -2.50
N VAL A 138 -6.77 11.27 -2.00
CA VAL A 138 -6.37 10.85 -0.65
C VAL A 138 -4.85 10.83 -0.52
N LEU A 139 -4.12 10.23 -1.46
CA LEU A 139 -2.66 10.24 -1.51
C LEU A 139 -2.11 11.67 -1.65
N ARG A 140 -2.72 12.53 -2.47
CA ARG A 140 -2.33 13.94 -2.58
C ARG A 140 -2.53 14.69 -1.27
N ASN A 141 -3.65 14.47 -0.59
CA ASN A 141 -3.91 15.05 0.73
C ASN A 141 -2.95 14.47 1.78
N LEU A 142 -2.61 13.18 1.69
CA LEU A 142 -1.61 12.52 2.53
C LEU A 142 -0.23 13.17 2.37
N ILE A 143 0.18 13.41 1.11
CA ILE A 143 1.44 14.07 0.78
C ILE A 143 1.43 15.52 1.27
N LEU A 144 0.36 16.28 0.99
CA LEU A 144 0.24 17.67 1.44
C LEU A 144 0.27 17.78 2.96
N PHE A 145 -0.40 16.87 3.64
CA PHE A 145 -0.46 16.84 5.09
C PHE A 145 0.85 16.33 5.71
N GLY A 146 1.54 15.37 5.10
CA GLY A 146 2.90 14.98 5.45
C GLY A 146 3.89 16.11 5.25
N VAL A 147 3.80 16.87 4.15
CA VAL A 147 4.61 18.07 3.88
C VAL A 147 4.32 19.18 4.89
N ALA A 148 3.06 19.41 5.26
CA ALA A 148 2.69 20.38 6.30
C ALA A 148 3.22 19.95 7.68
N THR A 149 3.13 18.66 8.00
CA THR A 149 3.71 18.08 9.23
C THR A 149 5.23 18.23 9.22
N CYS A 150 5.89 18.01 8.08
CA CYS A 150 7.32 18.27 7.89
C CYS A 150 7.68 19.73 8.11
N TYR A 151 6.92 20.68 7.56
CA TYR A 151 7.16 22.11 7.75
C TYR A 151 7.08 22.46 9.23
N CYS A 152 6.03 22.00 9.93
CA CYS A 152 5.90 22.21 11.37
C CYS A 152 7.08 21.57 12.12
N PHE A 153 7.45 20.32 11.86
CA PHE A 153 8.57 19.66 12.55
C PHE A 153 9.92 20.34 12.31
N VAL A 154 10.22 20.75 11.08
CA VAL A 154 11.45 21.46 10.72
C VAL A 154 11.53 22.80 11.43
N VAL A 155 10.44 23.58 11.44
CA VAL A 155 10.37 24.85 12.16
C VAL A 155 10.59 24.61 13.66
N VAL A 156 9.88 23.66 14.27
CA VAL A 156 10.01 23.40 15.71
C VAL A 156 11.41 22.88 16.10
N ALA A 157 11.97 21.94 15.35
CA ALA A 157 13.30 21.39 15.62
C ALA A 157 14.41 22.44 15.39
N PHE A 158 14.25 23.30 14.40
CA PHE A 158 15.20 24.38 14.09
C PHE A 158 15.18 25.48 15.17
N TYR A 159 13.99 25.90 15.62
CA TYR A 159 13.85 26.94 16.64
C TYR A 159 14.13 26.43 18.07
N ALA A 160 13.76 25.20 18.42
CA ALA A 160 13.93 24.67 19.79
C ALA A 160 15.30 24.00 20.05
N GLY A 161 15.97 23.54 18.98
CA GLY A 161 17.10 22.62 19.09
C GLY A 161 18.49 23.24 19.04
N ASN A 162 18.64 24.51 18.63
CA ASN A 162 19.99 25.02 18.37
C ASN A 162 20.20 26.53 18.64
N PRO A 163 20.14 26.98 19.91
CA PRO A 163 20.60 28.34 20.25
C PRO A 163 22.09 28.55 19.94
N ALA A 164 22.88 27.48 19.83
CA ALA A 164 24.32 27.53 19.55
C ALA A 164 24.69 27.54 18.05
N ALA A 165 23.75 27.22 17.15
CA ALA A 165 24.00 27.30 15.71
C ALA A 165 23.75 28.72 15.17
N HIS A 166 24.25 29.76 15.82
CA HIS A 166 24.34 31.08 15.19
C HIS A 166 25.61 31.15 14.31
N GLY A 167 25.70 30.28 13.30
CA GLY A 167 26.89 30.15 12.45
C GLY A 167 26.63 29.63 11.03
N LYS A 168 27.67 29.64 10.19
CA LYS A 168 27.63 29.30 8.74
C LYS A 168 27.09 27.89 8.41
N TRP A 169 26.99 26.98 9.39
CA TRP A 169 26.55 25.60 9.21
C TRP A 169 25.05 25.37 9.43
N THR A 170 24.29 26.41 9.81
CA THR A 170 22.83 26.33 9.99
C THR A 170 22.12 25.82 8.75
N PHE A 171 22.44 26.42 7.60
CA PHE A 171 21.82 26.08 6.34
C PHE A 171 22.06 24.62 5.95
N ALA A 172 23.32 24.16 6.03
CA ALA A 172 23.68 22.78 5.74
C ALA A 172 22.98 21.79 6.71
N SER A 173 22.94 22.11 8.00
CA SER A 173 22.22 21.28 8.99
C SER A 173 20.72 21.23 8.74
N GLY A 174 20.12 22.32 8.26
CA GLY A 174 18.72 22.37 7.86
C GLY A 174 18.41 21.45 6.68
N ILE A 175 19.26 21.44 5.65
CA ILE A 175 19.12 20.54 4.50
C ILE A 175 19.24 19.07 4.92
N ILE A 176 20.24 18.72 5.74
CA ILE A 176 20.43 17.35 6.21
C ILE A 176 19.22 16.89 7.04
N ASN A 177 18.75 17.73 7.97
CA ASN A 177 17.56 17.43 8.76
C ASN A 177 16.33 17.23 7.87
N LEU A 178 16.11 18.09 6.88
CA LEU A 178 15.02 17.94 5.92
C LEU A 178 15.11 16.62 5.15
N ALA A 179 16.31 16.26 4.67
CA ALA A 179 16.53 15.00 3.96
C ALA A 179 16.27 13.78 4.85
N CYS A 180 16.74 13.79 6.11
CA CYS A 180 16.45 12.75 7.10
C CYS A 180 14.95 12.64 7.40
N TRP A 181 14.22 13.75 7.47
CA TRP A 181 12.78 13.75 7.67
C TRP A 181 12.00 13.23 6.46
N VAL A 182 12.38 13.61 5.24
CA VAL A 182 11.77 13.05 4.02
C VAL A 182 12.04 11.55 3.95
N GLY A 183 13.26 11.11 4.27
CA GLY A 183 13.61 9.71 4.42
C GLY A 183 12.71 9.03 5.46
N TYR A 184 12.61 9.60 6.66
CA TYR A 184 11.76 9.10 7.74
C TYR A 184 10.31 8.86 7.28
N LEU A 185 9.67 9.85 6.64
CA LEU A 185 8.32 9.70 6.10
C LEU A 185 8.22 8.59 5.07
N LEU A 186 9.24 8.44 4.22
CA LEU A 186 9.26 7.39 3.21
C LEU A 186 9.36 6.00 3.84
N TYR A 187 10.18 5.83 4.86
CA TYR A 187 10.29 4.58 5.62
C TYR A 187 9.02 4.27 6.40
N GLU A 188 8.41 5.29 7.01
CA GLU A 188 7.15 5.16 7.76
C GLU A 188 5.99 4.74 6.84
N SER A 189 5.91 5.34 5.66
CA SER A 189 4.82 5.14 4.69
C SER A 189 4.99 3.92 3.79
N LEU A 190 6.14 3.24 3.86
CA LEU A 190 6.52 2.13 3.01
C LEU A 190 5.43 1.05 2.79
N PRO A 191 4.86 0.44 3.85
CA PRO A 191 3.81 -0.56 3.68
C PRO A 191 2.57 0.03 3.01
N TYR A 192 2.18 1.26 3.37
CA TYR A 192 0.99 1.90 2.82
C TYR A 192 1.16 2.18 1.32
N VAL A 193 2.27 2.77 0.89
CA VAL A 193 2.43 3.11 -0.52
C VAL A 193 2.55 1.86 -1.40
N VAL A 194 3.26 0.83 -0.93
CA VAL A 194 3.37 -0.45 -1.66
C VAL A 194 2.00 -1.12 -1.76
N LEU A 195 1.27 -1.24 -0.65
CA LEU A 195 -0.06 -1.87 -0.64
C LEU A 195 -1.09 -1.06 -1.44
N ALA A 196 -1.05 0.27 -1.38
CA ALA A 196 -1.95 1.11 -2.15
C ALA A 196 -1.72 0.95 -3.65
N SER A 197 -0.46 1.11 -4.10
CA SER A 197 -0.11 1.02 -5.52
C SER A 197 -0.40 -0.37 -6.11
N THR A 198 -0.07 -1.43 -5.37
CA THR A 198 -0.33 -2.81 -5.81
C THR A 198 -1.81 -3.19 -5.69
N GLY A 199 -2.49 -2.78 -4.62
CA GLY A 199 -3.90 -3.07 -4.36
C GLY A 199 -4.82 -2.44 -5.40
N GLU A 200 -4.55 -1.21 -5.82
CA GLU A 200 -5.27 -0.58 -6.93
C GLU A 200 -5.15 -1.37 -8.23
N VAL A 201 -3.96 -1.86 -8.56
CA VAL A 201 -3.75 -2.66 -9.77
C VAL A 201 -4.50 -4.00 -9.66
N LEU A 202 -4.51 -4.63 -8.48
CA LEU A 202 -5.32 -5.83 -8.26
C LEU A 202 -6.82 -5.56 -8.43
N VAL A 203 -7.34 -4.40 -8.00
CA VAL A 203 -8.72 -3.99 -8.27
C VAL A 203 -8.97 -3.91 -9.78
N TRP A 204 -8.04 -3.34 -10.54
CA TRP A 204 -8.15 -3.30 -12.01
C TRP A 204 -8.12 -4.69 -12.65
N TYR A 205 -7.34 -5.62 -12.10
CA TYR A 205 -7.36 -7.00 -12.58
C TYR A 205 -8.73 -7.64 -12.39
N VAL A 206 -9.35 -7.46 -11.22
CA VAL A 206 -10.69 -7.98 -10.95
C VAL A 206 -11.70 -7.37 -11.92
N ARG A 207 -11.70 -6.03 -12.07
CA ARG A 207 -12.60 -5.34 -13.00
C ARG A 207 -12.48 -5.83 -14.44
N ALA A 208 -11.25 -6.05 -14.91
CA ALA A 208 -11.03 -6.61 -16.25
C ALA A 208 -11.62 -8.02 -16.39
N GLN A 209 -11.58 -8.83 -15.32
CA GLN A 209 -12.26 -10.13 -15.32
C GLN A 209 -13.78 -9.98 -15.31
N THR A 210 -14.32 -9.02 -14.53
CA THR A 210 -15.76 -8.71 -14.49
C THR A 210 -16.26 -8.26 -15.87
N GLU A 211 -15.54 -7.37 -16.56
CA GLU A 211 -15.87 -6.91 -17.91
C GLU A 211 -15.82 -8.05 -18.94
N ALA A 212 -14.76 -8.87 -18.92
CA ALA A 212 -14.65 -10.04 -19.79
C ALA A 212 -15.80 -11.02 -19.57
N PHE A 213 -16.31 -11.08 -18.34
CA PHE A 213 -17.44 -11.92 -17.96
C PHE A 213 -18.79 -11.33 -18.43
N ASP A 214 -19.02 -10.02 -18.28
CA ASP A 214 -20.20 -9.32 -18.79
C ASP A 214 -20.31 -9.39 -20.32
N GLU A 215 -19.18 -9.32 -21.03
CA GLU A 215 -19.16 -9.52 -22.48
C GLU A 215 -19.63 -10.94 -22.87
N CYS A 216 -19.23 -11.96 -22.09
CA CYS A 216 -19.72 -13.32 -22.32
C CYS A 216 -21.24 -13.41 -22.16
N LEU A 217 -21.81 -12.69 -21.19
CA LEU A 217 -23.26 -12.69 -20.93
C LEU A 217 -24.07 -12.00 -22.02
N LYS A 218 -23.59 -10.86 -22.53
CA LYS A 218 -24.25 -10.14 -23.63
C LYS A 218 -24.33 -10.99 -24.90
N VAL A 219 -23.31 -11.79 -25.18
CA VAL A 219 -23.30 -12.73 -26.32
C VAL A 219 -24.37 -13.82 -26.13
N VAL A 220 -24.54 -14.32 -24.91
CA VAL A 220 -25.53 -15.37 -24.60
C VAL A 220 -26.98 -14.84 -24.69
N GLY A 221 -27.23 -13.60 -24.30
CA GLY A 221 -28.57 -12.99 -24.37
C GLY A 221 -29.04 -12.61 -25.78
N GLY A 222 -28.14 -12.56 -26.77
CA GLY A 222 -28.43 -12.05 -28.12
C GLY A 222 -28.42 -13.09 -29.27
N GLN A 223 -28.06 -14.35 -29.03
CA GLN A 223 -27.92 -15.36 -30.10
C GLN A 223 -28.83 -16.59 -29.91
N SER A 224 -29.28 -17.17 -31.04
CA SER A 224 -30.04 -18.42 -31.03
C SER A 224 -29.19 -19.59 -30.50
N VAL A 225 -29.80 -20.36 -29.61
CA VAL A 225 -29.17 -21.34 -28.71
C VAL A 225 -28.43 -22.48 -29.43
N THR A 226 -28.60 -22.64 -30.73
CA THR A 226 -27.88 -23.62 -31.58
C THR A 226 -26.44 -23.24 -31.89
N SER A 227 -26.07 -21.96 -31.83
CA SER A 227 -24.68 -21.48 -31.97
C SER A 227 -23.88 -21.56 -30.66
N LEU A 228 -24.57 -21.54 -29.52
CA LEU A 228 -24.00 -21.57 -28.16
C LEU A 228 -23.34 -22.91 -27.79
N ALA A 229 -23.77 -24.00 -28.43
CA ALA A 229 -23.22 -25.35 -28.22
C ALA A 229 -21.83 -25.54 -28.86
N ARG A 230 -21.39 -24.66 -29.77
CA ARG A 230 -20.12 -24.78 -30.50
C ARG A 230 -18.97 -23.94 -29.95
N LEU A 231 -19.23 -22.98 -29.06
CA LEU A 231 -18.21 -22.13 -28.44
C LEU A 231 -18.33 -22.23 -26.93
N SER A 232 -17.61 -23.18 -26.33
CA SER A 232 -17.56 -23.51 -24.89
C SER A 232 -17.63 -22.28 -23.96
N PRO A 233 -18.83 -21.81 -23.56
CA PRO A 233 -18.94 -20.68 -22.64
C PRO A 233 -18.35 -21.07 -21.28
N SER A 234 -18.43 -22.36 -20.94
CA SER A 234 -17.77 -23.01 -19.81
C SER A 234 -16.25 -22.78 -19.78
N ALA A 235 -15.52 -22.82 -20.90
CA ALA A 235 -14.06 -22.68 -20.87
C ALA A 235 -13.61 -21.25 -20.57
N LYS A 236 -14.33 -20.25 -21.10
CA LYS A 236 -14.04 -18.83 -20.86
C LYS A 236 -14.45 -18.40 -19.45
N VAL A 237 -15.59 -18.91 -18.97
CA VAL A 237 -16.07 -18.76 -17.59
C VAL A 237 -15.10 -19.41 -16.59
N GLU A 238 -14.59 -20.61 -16.89
CA GLU A 238 -13.58 -21.28 -16.09
C GLU A 238 -12.24 -20.52 -16.08
N SER A 239 -11.83 -19.97 -17.23
CA SER A 239 -10.64 -19.12 -17.30
C SER A 239 -10.76 -17.87 -16.41
N VAL A 240 -11.92 -17.21 -16.40
CA VAL A 240 -12.20 -16.08 -15.49
C VAL A 240 -12.09 -16.52 -14.02
N ARG A 241 -12.66 -17.68 -13.66
CA ARG A 241 -12.56 -18.24 -12.31
C ARG A 241 -11.10 -18.46 -11.90
N LEU A 242 -10.31 -19.11 -12.74
CA LEU A 242 -8.89 -19.36 -12.48
C LEU A 242 -8.11 -18.05 -12.33
N ASN A 243 -8.41 -17.05 -13.15
CA ASN A 243 -7.80 -15.73 -13.06
C ASN A 243 -8.14 -15.03 -11.72
N VAL A 244 -9.39 -15.09 -11.26
CA VAL A 244 -9.81 -14.52 -9.96
C VAL A 244 -9.14 -15.24 -8.78
N ILE A 245 -8.99 -16.57 -8.86
CA ILE A 245 -8.23 -17.34 -7.86
C ILE A 245 -6.77 -16.87 -7.82
N GLU A 246 -6.16 -16.64 -8.99
CA GLU A 246 -4.77 -16.16 -9.06
C GLU A 246 -4.63 -14.74 -8.50
N ILE A 247 -5.58 -13.84 -8.79
CA ILE A 247 -5.64 -12.51 -8.16
C ILE A 247 -5.75 -12.63 -6.62
N THR A 248 -6.53 -13.59 -6.13
CA THR A 248 -6.65 -13.86 -4.68
C THR A 248 -5.31 -14.29 -4.07
N ARG A 249 -4.56 -15.14 -4.77
CA ARG A 249 -3.22 -15.59 -4.34
C ARG A 249 -2.22 -14.43 -4.34
N LEU A 250 -2.26 -13.58 -5.37
CA LEU A 250 -1.44 -12.36 -5.43
C LEU A 250 -1.74 -11.43 -4.24
N LYS A 251 -3.03 -11.19 -3.94
CA LYS A 251 -3.46 -10.41 -2.77
C LYS A 251 -2.92 -11.00 -1.46
N ASN A 252 -3.06 -12.31 -1.26
CA ASN A 252 -2.59 -12.96 -0.04
C ASN A 252 -1.07 -12.88 0.08
N CYS A 253 -0.34 -13.04 -1.04
CA CYS A 253 1.11 -12.91 -1.07
C CYS A 253 1.59 -11.51 -0.63
N ILE A 254 0.99 -10.44 -1.14
CA ILE A 254 1.38 -9.08 -0.75
C ILE A 254 0.97 -8.76 0.70
N ASN A 255 -0.16 -9.27 1.17
CA ASN A 255 -0.58 -9.11 2.56
C ASN A 255 0.38 -9.84 3.52
N GLU A 256 0.78 -11.07 3.20
CA GLU A 256 1.74 -11.83 4.02
C GLU A 256 3.09 -11.12 4.16
N ILE A 257 3.55 -10.44 3.11
CA ILE A 257 4.79 -9.64 3.13
C ILE A 257 4.69 -8.51 4.16
N TRP A 258 3.57 -7.79 4.19
CA TRP A 258 3.42 -6.56 4.98
C TRP A 258 2.67 -6.74 6.31
N ASN A 259 2.12 -7.91 6.59
CA ASN A 259 1.33 -8.18 7.80
C ASN A 259 2.07 -7.80 9.11
N PRO A 260 3.37 -8.13 9.30
CA PRO A 260 4.08 -7.72 10.52
C PRO A 260 4.15 -6.19 10.68
N ALA A 261 4.46 -5.48 9.60
CA ALA A 261 4.54 -4.02 9.58
C ALA A 261 3.17 -3.38 9.85
N LEU A 262 2.10 -3.91 9.24
CA LEU A 262 0.73 -3.45 9.48
C LEU A 262 0.25 -3.70 10.90
N ALA A 263 0.59 -4.85 11.50
CA ALA A 263 0.23 -5.16 12.89
C ALA A 263 0.87 -4.16 13.86
N VAL A 264 2.18 -3.91 13.70
CA VAL A 264 2.89 -2.89 14.49
C VAL A 264 2.29 -1.51 14.25
N ALA A 265 2.05 -1.14 12.99
CA ALA A 265 1.45 0.14 12.65
C ALA A 265 0.06 0.35 13.30
N SER A 266 -0.76 -0.70 13.38
CA SER A 266 -2.10 -0.65 14.01
C SER A 266 -2.01 -0.43 15.52
N VAL A 267 -1.12 -1.17 16.20
CA VAL A 267 -0.88 -1.02 17.64
C VAL A 267 -0.38 0.39 17.95
N LEU A 268 0.60 0.86 17.17
CA LEU A 268 1.15 2.19 17.34
C LEU A 268 0.13 3.29 17.05
N LEU A 269 -0.74 3.10 16.07
CA LEU A 269 -1.81 4.06 15.77
C LEU A 269 -2.78 4.21 16.93
N LEU A 270 -3.27 3.10 17.51
CA LEU A 270 -4.14 3.14 18.69
C LEU A 270 -3.45 3.85 19.85
N TRP A 271 -2.18 3.52 20.06
CA TRP A 271 -1.39 4.10 21.13
C TRP A 271 -1.16 5.61 20.92
N THR A 272 -0.81 6.07 19.71
CA THR A 272 -0.66 7.51 19.44
C THR A 272 -1.97 8.29 19.52
N HIS A 273 -3.12 7.68 19.20
CA HIS A 273 -4.42 8.31 19.45
C HIS A 273 -4.67 8.52 20.94
N SER A 274 -4.46 7.50 21.76
CA SER A 274 -4.62 7.61 23.22
C SER A 274 -3.73 8.70 23.80
N MET A 275 -2.49 8.79 23.32
CA MET A 275 -1.54 9.82 23.72
C MET A 275 -1.97 11.22 23.27
N THR A 276 -2.44 11.35 22.02
CA THR A 276 -2.95 12.62 21.51
C THR A 276 -4.18 13.10 22.29
N LEU A 277 -5.10 12.18 22.59
CA LEU A 277 -6.31 12.50 23.37
C LEU A 277 -5.96 12.91 24.80
N TYR A 278 -5.05 12.19 25.46
CA TYR A 278 -4.54 12.57 26.76
C TYR A 278 -3.92 13.96 26.74
N SER A 279 -3.04 14.24 25.76
CA SER A 279 -2.38 15.54 25.63
C SER A 279 -3.36 16.68 25.30
N LEU A 280 -4.46 16.42 24.60
CA LEU A 280 -5.50 17.42 24.35
C LEU A 280 -6.30 17.77 25.62
N ILE A 281 -6.48 16.82 26.53
CA ILE A 281 -7.32 16.99 27.74
C ILE A 281 -6.50 17.50 28.92
N CYS A 282 -5.30 16.95 29.12
CA CYS A 282 -4.53 17.09 30.36
C CYS A 282 -3.36 18.10 30.26
N THR A 283 -3.04 18.60 29.06
CA THR A 283 -2.02 19.63 28.87
C THR A 283 -2.61 20.89 28.25
N ASP A 284 -1.94 22.04 28.44
CA ASP A 284 -2.31 23.28 27.77
C ASP A 284 -2.44 23.03 26.26
N ALA A 285 -3.63 23.24 25.72
CA ALA A 285 -3.96 22.97 24.31
C ALA A 285 -3.04 23.73 23.32
N TYR A 286 -2.34 24.77 23.80
CA TYR A 286 -1.40 25.60 23.04
C TYR A 286 0.04 25.05 23.04
N ALA A 287 0.32 23.96 23.74
CA ALA A 287 1.64 23.35 23.71
C ALA A 287 1.93 22.80 22.31
N LEU A 288 3.02 23.28 21.71
CA LEU A 288 3.46 22.98 20.35
C LEU A 288 3.55 21.47 20.04
N PHE A 289 3.86 20.66 21.05
CA PHE A 289 3.88 19.20 20.95
C PHE A 289 2.48 18.58 20.73
N VAL A 290 1.43 19.15 21.30
CA VAL A 290 0.04 18.66 21.11
C VAL A 290 -0.33 18.73 19.63
N TYR A 291 0.00 19.84 18.96
CA TYR A 291 -0.19 19.98 17.52
C TYR A 291 0.61 18.96 16.70
N GLN A 292 1.83 18.61 17.14
CA GLN A 292 2.63 17.57 16.49
C GLN A 292 1.97 16.20 16.60
N CYS A 293 1.49 15.83 17.78
CA CYS A 293 0.74 14.59 18.00
C CYS A 293 -0.55 14.55 17.20
N CYS A 294 -1.33 15.63 17.21
CA CYS A 294 -2.55 15.75 16.40
C CYS A 294 -2.26 15.59 14.91
N ALA A 295 -1.22 16.26 14.42
CA ALA A 295 -0.80 16.15 13.03
C ALA A 295 -0.39 14.70 12.72
N TYR A 296 0.60 14.14 13.41
CA TYR A 296 1.04 12.78 13.15
C TYR A 296 -0.11 11.75 13.22
N THR A 297 -0.97 11.85 14.24
CA THR A 297 -2.11 10.95 14.41
C THR A 297 -3.09 11.08 13.23
N ALA A 298 -3.44 12.29 12.80
CA ALA A 298 -4.30 12.48 11.64
C ALA A 298 -3.67 11.92 10.35
N TYR A 299 -2.37 12.15 10.14
CA TYR A 299 -1.62 11.59 9.01
C TYR A 299 -1.65 10.06 9.00
N SER A 300 -1.30 9.43 10.13
CA SER A 300 -1.23 7.98 10.23
C SER A 300 -2.62 7.34 10.11
N SER A 301 -3.67 8.01 10.62
CA SER A 301 -5.06 7.59 10.45
C SER A 301 -5.50 7.62 8.99
N LEU A 302 -5.20 8.70 8.27
CA LEU A 302 -5.54 8.82 6.86
C LEU A 302 -4.80 7.77 6.01
N SER A 303 -3.51 7.54 6.31
CA SER A 303 -2.71 6.49 5.65
C SER A 303 -3.32 5.11 5.85
N PHE A 304 -3.70 4.81 7.09
CA PHE A 304 -4.31 3.54 7.44
C PHE A 304 -5.69 3.37 6.80
N LEU A 305 -6.54 4.40 6.88
CA LEU A 305 -7.88 4.40 6.28
C LEU A 305 -7.82 4.20 4.76
N HIS A 306 -6.84 4.81 4.08
CA HIS A 306 -6.64 4.63 2.65
C HIS A 306 -6.42 3.16 2.27
N ILE A 307 -5.59 2.43 3.03
CA ILE A 307 -5.37 0.99 2.80
C ILE A 307 -6.62 0.18 3.12
N VAL A 308 -7.35 0.53 4.18
CA VAL A 308 -8.63 -0.12 4.50
C VAL A 308 -9.61 0.03 3.34
N LEU A 309 -9.74 1.23 2.76
CA LEU A 309 -10.65 1.48 1.64
C LEU A 309 -10.23 0.72 0.37
N ILE A 310 -8.94 0.66 0.06
CA ILE A 310 -8.44 -0.15 -1.07
C ILE A 310 -8.72 -1.64 -0.83
N SER A 311 -8.47 -2.12 0.40
CA SER A 311 -8.72 -3.52 0.76
C SER A 311 -10.21 -3.88 0.73
N GLN A 312 -11.09 -2.96 1.14
CA GLN A 312 -12.54 -3.12 1.06
C GLN A 312 -12.99 -3.13 -0.39
N GLY A 313 -12.55 -2.17 -1.21
CA GLY A 313 -12.87 -2.13 -2.63
C GLY A 313 -12.44 -3.41 -3.37
N LEU A 314 -11.24 -3.92 -3.08
CA LEU A 314 -10.79 -5.20 -3.64
C LEU A 314 -11.67 -6.37 -3.21
N ARG A 315 -12.09 -6.41 -1.94
CA ARG A 315 -13.00 -7.45 -1.44
C ARG A 315 -14.36 -7.38 -2.13
N ASP A 316 -14.93 -6.18 -2.25
CA ASP A 316 -16.27 -5.98 -2.81
C ASP A 316 -16.32 -6.37 -4.29
N GLU A 317 -15.31 -5.96 -5.07
CA GLU A 317 -15.18 -6.32 -6.50
C GLU A 317 -14.99 -7.84 -6.68
N MET A 318 -14.19 -8.48 -5.82
CA MET A 318 -14.00 -9.94 -5.85
C MET A 318 -15.28 -10.70 -5.49
N VAL A 319 -15.98 -10.29 -4.44
CA VAL A 319 -17.24 -10.91 -4.01
C VAL A 319 -18.31 -10.71 -5.07
N GLY A 320 -18.44 -9.51 -5.64
CA GLY A 320 -19.34 -9.24 -6.75
C GLY A 320 -19.10 -10.18 -7.92
N THR A 321 -17.84 -10.31 -8.35
CA THR A 321 -17.46 -11.21 -9.46
C THR A 321 -17.79 -12.68 -9.16
N LEU A 322 -17.55 -13.16 -7.93
CA LEU A 322 -17.86 -14.53 -7.51
C LEU A 322 -19.36 -14.80 -7.43
N ILE A 323 -20.15 -13.85 -6.95
CA ILE A 323 -21.62 -13.97 -6.89
C ILE A 323 -22.18 -14.04 -8.31
N THR A 324 -21.77 -13.14 -9.19
CA THR A 324 -22.19 -13.15 -10.61
C THR A 324 -21.88 -14.51 -11.23
N TYR A 325 -20.67 -15.02 -11.02
CA TYR A 325 -20.28 -16.36 -11.45
C TYR A 325 -21.20 -17.47 -10.92
N ALA A 326 -21.49 -17.48 -9.61
CA ALA A 326 -22.32 -18.51 -8.98
C ALA A 326 -23.76 -18.53 -9.53
N VAL A 327 -24.36 -17.35 -9.71
CA VAL A 327 -25.72 -17.21 -10.27
C VAL A 327 -25.80 -17.83 -11.67
N ILE A 328 -24.78 -17.61 -12.50
CA ILE A 328 -24.78 -18.10 -13.88
C ILE A 328 -24.50 -19.59 -13.98
N LEU A 329 -23.66 -20.15 -13.11
CA LEU A 329 -23.52 -21.61 -13.03
C LEU A 329 -24.86 -22.28 -12.71
N VAL A 330 -25.63 -21.69 -11.79
CA VAL A 330 -26.97 -22.20 -11.44
C VAL A 330 -27.91 -22.06 -12.64
N GLN A 331 -28.00 -20.89 -13.25
CA GLN A 331 -28.86 -20.67 -14.42
C GLN A 331 -28.49 -21.56 -15.62
N THR A 332 -27.20 -21.81 -15.87
CA THR A 332 -26.76 -22.69 -16.95
C THR A 332 -27.04 -24.17 -16.62
N SER A 333 -26.91 -24.58 -15.35
CA SER A 333 -27.30 -25.90 -14.89
C SER A 333 -28.82 -26.14 -15.03
N ASP A 334 -29.64 -25.17 -14.64
CA ASP A 334 -31.11 -25.25 -14.70
C ASP A 334 -31.63 -25.29 -16.14
N ASN A 335 -31.01 -24.53 -17.04
CA ASN A 335 -31.32 -24.60 -18.47
C ASN A 335 -30.95 -25.95 -19.10
N LEU A 336 -29.87 -26.58 -18.64
CA LEU A 336 -29.45 -27.91 -19.10
C LEU A 336 -30.36 -29.03 -18.55
N SER A 337 -30.81 -28.92 -17.29
CA SER A 337 -31.72 -29.89 -16.67
C SER A 337 -33.13 -29.80 -17.28
N GLN A 338 -33.67 -28.60 -17.52
CA GLN A 338 -34.93 -28.43 -18.25
C GLN A 338 -34.90 -29.03 -19.65
N ARG A 339 -33.78 -28.90 -20.38
CA ARG A 339 -33.62 -29.53 -21.71
C ARG A 339 -33.53 -31.04 -21.67
N ARG A 340 -32.90 -31.64 -20.65
CA ARG A 340 -32.92 -33.10 -20.48
C ARG A 340 -34.33 -33.61 -20.25
N HIS A 341 -35.15 -32.88 -19.49
CA HIS A 341 -36.55 -33.22 -19.30
C HIS A 341 -37.39 -33.02 -20.58
N ALA A 342 -37.13 -31.97 -21.37
CA ALA A 342 -37.84 -31.72 -22.62
C ALA A 342 -37.49 -32.70 -23.76
N ASN A 343 -36.24 -33.20 -23.82
CA ASN A 343 -35.82 -34.20 -24.82
C ASN A 343 -36.11 -35.65 -24.37
N GLY A 344 -36.33 -35.89 -23.07
CA GLY A 344 -36.71 -37.20 -22.54
C GLY A 344 -38.19 -37.58 -22.78
N THR A 345 -39.02 -36.65 -23.24
CA THR A 345 -40.46 -36.86 -23.54
C THR A 345 -40.75 -37.16 -25.01
N ILE A 346 -39.74 -37.46 -25.84
CA ILE A 346 -39.99 -38.07 -27.16
C ILE A 346 -40.22 -39.57 -26.94
N SER A 347 -41.46 -39.92 -26.56
CA SER A 347 -41.98 -41.28 -26.67
C SER A 347 -41.98 -41.66 -28.15
N VAL A 348 -41.17 -42.65 -28.49
CA VAL A 348 -41.18 -43.33 -29.79
C VAL A 348 -42.57 -43.95 -29.99
N PRO A 349 -43.25 -43.68 -31.12
CA PRO A 349 -44.56 -44.28 -31.42
C PRO A 349 -44.50 -45.80 -31.59
#